data_AF-A0A397JQ59-F1
#
_entry.id   AF-A0A397JQ59-F1
#
_cell.length_a   1.000
_cell.length_b   1.000
_cell.length_c   1.000
_cell.angle_alpha   90.00
_cell.angle_beta   90.00
_cell.angle_gamma   90.00
#
_symmetry.space_group_name_H-M   'P 1'
#
loop_
_entity.id
_entity.type
_entity.pdbx_description
1 polymer ?
#
loop_
_entity_poly.entity_id
_entity_poly.type
_entity_poly.pdbx_seq_one_letter_code
_entity_poly.pdbx_strand_id
1 'polypeptide(L)'
;MGINAPNSKYFCLYCNCQSNLRWDMDRTYENKGNDACENRKLAIFPAINQENYIPDELHLFLRIVDVLMECFFNDLFKKKEFEKKIKIEIEQEMQKIKVHFEFFKSNSTGGKWNWTSLMGPDKKKVVEHFPISKFISGFRGIEIEKLWRDFFNLYQILRKPVLLDSEIDKFEYDAKNWVRTFCQATEGTPNSVIQKPGLYRKQDVTPYMHVFAQHVHQFMRQLKQKNLALRFFSTSSLEKKNHNHVRLFFGGTTMGGGIEKKSVVHNIMSFENRQLFYLINKTPKELKVRNINSNNKRKSN
;
A
#
# COMPACT_ATOMS: atom_id res chain seq x y z
N MET A 1 17.75 7.69 6.70
CA MET A 1 18.01 7.79 8.15
C MET A 1 19.15 6.86 8.61
N GLY A 2 20.18 6.61 7.79
CA GLY A 2 21.18 5.59 8.13
C GLY A 2 20.60 4.16 8.23
N ILE A 3 19.59 3.87 7.40
CA ILE A 3 18.72 2.70 7.52
C ILE A 3 19.32 1.53 6.74
N ASN A 4 19.12 0.33 7.25
CA ASN A 4 19.40 -0.89 6.50
C ASN A 4 18.49 -1.02 5.28
N ALA A 5 18.98 -1.71 4.25
CA ALA A 5 18.17 -2.01 3.09
C ALA A 5 16.95 -2.89 3.51
N PRO A 6 15.79 -2.79 2.83
CA PRO A 6 14.60 -3.58 3.17
C PRO A 6 14.82 -5.10 3.14
N ASN A 7 15.83 -5.57 2.41
CA ASN A 7 16.24 -6.98 2.28
C ASN A 7 17.34 -7.40 3.27
N SER A 8 17.76 -6.51 4.18
CA SER A 8 18.77 -6.82 5.20
C SER A 8 18.28 -7.84 6.22
N LYS A 9 19.23 -8.46 6.94
CA LYS A 9 18.94 -9.36 8.07
C LYS A 9 18.11 -8.65 9.15
N TYR A 10 18.48 -7.42 9.50
CA TYR A 10 17.75 -6.57 10.45
C TYR A 10 17.05 -5.44 9.70
N PHE A 11 15.92 -5.77 9.08
CA PHE A 11 15.16 -4.90 8.18
C PHE A 11 14.34 -3.83 8.91
N CYS A 12 13.92 -4.09 10.15
CA CYS A 12 12.96 -3.25 10.85
C CYS A 12 13.65 -2.02 11.42
N LEU A 13 13.05 -0.84 11.27
CA LEU A 13 13.57 0.39 11.86
C LEU A 13 13.34 0.43 13.38
N TYR A 14 12.33 -0.27 13.88
CA TYR A 14 11.80 -0.12 15.23
C TYR A 14 12.27 -1.20 16.21
N CYS A 15 12.84 -2.31 15.69
CA CYS A 15 13.33 -3.40 16.52
C CYS A 15 14.41 -4.24 15.82
N ASN A 16 15.05 -5.12 16.58
CA ASN A 16 16.07 -6.06 16.12
C ASN A 16 15.50 -7.37 15.55
N CYS A 17 14.29 -7.35 14.99
CA CYS A 17 13.73 -8.55 14.37
C CYS A 17 14.58 -8.98 13.17
N GLN A 18 14.96 -10.27 13.16
CA GLN A 18 15.63 -10.88 12.00
C GLN A 18 14.63 -11.17 10.89
N SER A 19 15.08 -11.11 9.64
CA SER A 19 14.23 -11.26 8.45
C SER A 19 13.55 -12.63 8.35
N ASN A 20 14.12 -13.68 8.92
CA ASN A 20 13.54 -15.03 9.00
C ASN A 20 12.47 -15.19 10.10
N LEU A 21 12.40 -14.24 11.04
CA LEU A 21 11.45 -14.22 12.16
C LEU A 21 10.31 -13.21 11.94
N ARG A 22 10.22 -12.59 10.76
CA ARG A 22 9.19 -11.59 10.42
C ARG A 22 7.75 -12.02 10.70
N TRP A 23 7.48 -13.31 10.49
CA TRP A 23 6.17 -13.94 10.62
C TRP A 23 5.82 -14.31 12.07
N ASP A 24 6.81 -14.32 12.98
CA ASP A 24 6.64 -14.79 14.35
C ASP A 24 5.94 -13.70 15.18
N MET A 25 4.65 -13.92 15.46
CA MET A 25 3.79 -12.99 16.21
C MET A 25 3.73 -13.32 17.70
N ASP A 26 4.40 -14.38 18.15
CA ASP A 26 4.46 -14.77 19.56
C ASP A 26 5.59 -14.02 20.27
N ARG A 27 6.58 -13.57 19.49
CA ARG A 27 7.56 -12.57 19.95
C ARG A 27 6.93 -11.19 20.03
N THR A 28 7.25 -10.48 21.10
CA THR A 28 6.92 -9.07 21.27
C THR A 28 8.17 -8.23 21.08
N TYR A 29 8.06 -7.20 20.25
CA TYR A 29 9.15 -6.27 19.97
C TYR A 29 8.78 -4.87 20.43
N GLU A 30 9.47 -4.36 21.44
CA GLU A 30 9.33 -2.95 21.84
C GLU A 30 9.97 -2.03 20.79
N ASN A 31 9.38 -0.85 20.60
CA ASN A 31 9.91 0.18 19.71
C ASN A 31 11.11 0.92 20.34
N LYS A 32 12.23 0.20 20.50
CA LYS A 32 13.51 0.73 20.98
C LYS A 32 14.47 1.11 19.85
N GLY A 33 14.05 0.88 18.61
CA GLY A 33 14.89 1.04 17.45
C GLY A 33 15.70 -0.20 17.13
N ASN A 34 16.61 -0.06 16.16
CA ASN A 34 17.47 -1.13 15.68
C ASN A 34 18.92 -0.76 15.90
N ASP A 35 19.56 -1.47 16.83
CA ASP A 35 20.98 -1.36 17.18
C ASP A 35 21.77 -2.62 16.79
N ALA A 36 21.11 -3.69 16.34
CA ALA A 36 21.73 -4.97 15.97
C ALA A 36 22.56 -4.93 14.67
N CYS A 37 22.70 -3.77 14.03
CA CYS A 37 23.51 -3.60 12.83
C CYS A 37 24.90 -3.03 13.16
N GLU A 38 25.92 -3.88 13.03
CA GLU A 38 27.32 -3.55 13.31
C GLU A 38 27.87 -2.35 12.52
N ASN A 39 27.30 -2.05 11.32
CA ASN A 39 27.73 -0.95 10.45
C ASN A 39 26.62 0.10 10.24
N ARG A 40 25.86 0.43 11.29
CA ARG A 40 24.77 1.41 11.20
C ARG A 40 25.33 2.76 10.76
N LYS A 41 24.88 3.25 9.61
CA LYS A 41 25.19 4.60 9.13
C LYS A 41 24.55 5.64 10.07
N LEU A 42 25.21 6.77 10.24
CA LEU A 42 24.65 7.91 10.99
C LEU A 42 23.26 8.29 10.45
N ALA A 43 22.38 8.70 11.37
CA ALA A 43 21.06 9.18 11.00
C ALA A 43 21.20 10.41 10.10
N ILE A 44 20.51 10.39 8.96
CA ILE A 44 20.50 11.52 8.00
C ILE A 44 19.90 12.78 8.64
N PHE A 45 18.97 12.61 9.58
CA PHE A 45 18.33 13.70 10.32
C PHE A 45 18.47 13.47 11.82
N PRO A 46 19.64 13.77 12.41
CA PRO A 46 19.88 13.56 13.84
C PRO A 46 18.99 14.45 14.73
N ALA A 47 18.42 15.52 14.18
CA ALA A 47 17.50 16.41 14.87
C ALA A 47 16.13 15.78 15.19
N ILE A 48 15.77 14.66 14.56
CA ILE A 48 14.50 13.98 14.80
C ILE A 48 14.78 12.66 15.53
N ASN A 49 14.32 12.57 16.78
CA ASN A 49 14.41 11.35 17.57
C ASN A 49 13.71 10.17 16.89
N GLN A 50 14.27 8.97 17.04
CA GLN A 50 13.76 7.74 16.42
C GLN A 50 12.33 7.39 16.85
N GLU A 51 11.94 7.74 18.07
CA GLU A 51 10.56 7.61 18.58
C GLU A 51 9.53 8.41 17.77
N ASN A 52 9.97 9.39 16.97
CA ASN A 52 9.12 10.23 16.12
C ASN A 52 9.14 9.80 14.64
N TYR A 53 9.79 8.67 14.32
CA TYR A 53 9.72 8.06 12.99
C TYR A 53 8.41 7.27 12.87
N ILE A 54 7.34 7.99 12.56
CA ILE A 54 5.99 7.43 12.50
C ILE A 54 5.82 6.64 11.19
N PRO A 55 5.31 5.38 11.23
CA PRO A 55 5.02 4.62 10.03
C PRO A 55 4.00 5.32 9.13
N ASP A 56 4.27 5.30 7.83
CA ASP A 56 3.36 5.84 6.83
C ASP A 56 2.17 4.90 6.61
N GLU A 57 0.98 5.34 7.07
CA GLU A 57 -0.28 4.63 6.93
C GLU A 57 -0.66 4.31 5.47
N LEU A 58 -0.42 5.24 4.54
CA LEU A 58 -0.76 5.01 3.13
C LEU A 58 0.14 3.93 2.54
N HIS A 59 1.45 4.03 2.77
CA HIS A 59 2.39 3.06 2.20
C HIS A 59 2.26 1.68 2.85
N LEU A 60 1.95 1.60 4.15
CA LEU A 60 1.58 0.34 4.79
C LEU A 60 0.41 -0.33 4.05
N PHE A 61 -0.66 0.43 3.80
CA PHE A 61 -1.80 -0.08 3.03
C PHE A 61 -1.40 -0.52 1.63
N LEU A 62 -0.80 0.38 0.84
CA LEU A 62 -0.49 0.10 -0.56
C LEU A 62 0.38 -1.15 -0.73
N ARG A 63 1.40 -1.31 0.12
CA ARG A 63 2.37 -2.41 0.04
C ARG A 63 1.81 -3.73 0.54
N ILE A 64 0.96 -3.72 1.57
CA ILE A 64 0.31 -4.95 2.03
C ILE A 64 -0.71 -5.43 0.98
N VAL A 65 -1.46 -4.52 0.36
CA VAL A 65 -2.38 -4.89 -0.74
C VAL A 65 -1.63 -5.45 -1.94
N ASP A 66 -0.47 -4.89 -2.30
CA ASP A 66 0.37 -5.46 -3.36
C ASP A 66 0.72 -6.92 -3.08
N VAL A 67 1.13 -7.23 -1.84
CA VAL A 67 1.47 -8.60 -1.43
C VAL A 67 0.25 -9.52 -1.49
N LEU A 68 -0.90 -9.07 -0.99
CA LEU A 68 -2.14 -9.86 -1.05
C LEU A 68 -2.52 -10.19 -2.51
N MET A 69 -2.48 -9.20 -3.39
CA MET A 69 -2.78 -9.36 -4.82
C MET A 69 -1.75 -10.27 -5.51
N GLU A 70 -0.46 -10.08 -5.25
CA GLU A 70 0.62 -10.90 -5.80
C GLU A 70 0.47 -12.37 -5.38
N CYS A 71 0.23 -12.63 -4.10
CA CYS A 71 -0.03 -13.97 -3.59
C CYS A 71 -1.26 -14.62 -4.25
N PHE A 72 -2.35 -13.87 -4.38
CA PHE A 72 -3.58 -14.34 -5.04
C PHE A 72 -3.36 -14.65 -6.53
N PHE A 73 -2.77 -13.74 -7.29
CA PHE A 73 -2.54 -13.95 -8.72
C PHE A 73 -1.53 -15.05 -8.99
N ASN A 74 -0.50 -15.19 -8.17
CA ASN A 74 0.45 -16.30 -8.27
C ASN A 74 -0.23 -17.66 -8.11
N ASP A 75 -1.29 -17.77 -7.32
CA ASP A 75 -2.07 -19.00 -7.24
C ASP A 75 -2.91 -19.25 -8.50
N LEU A 76 -3.43 -18.18 -9.10
CA LEU A 76 -4.23 -18.29 -10.32
C LEU A 76 -3.38 -18.59 -11.55
N PHE A 77 -2.18 -18.03 -11.65
CA PHE A 77 -1.25 -18.31 -12.75
C PHE A 77 -0.82 -19.78 -12.83
N LYS A 78 -0.89 -20.52 -11.72
CA LYS A 78 -0.62 -21.97 -11.69
C LYS A 78 -1.73 -22.80 -12.34
N LYS A 79 -2.93 -22.23 -12.55
CA LYS A 79 -4.08 -22.93 -13.13
C LYS A 79 -3.97 -22.98 -14.64
N LYS A 80 -4.16 -24.16 -15.23
CA LYS A 80 -4.13 -24.39 -16.69
C LYS A 80 -5.16 -23.53 -17.45
N GLU A 81 -6.26 -23.20 -16.78
CA GLU A 81 -7.38 -22.43 -17.34
C GLU A 81 -7.17 -20.91 -17.26
N PHE A 82 -6.02 -20.46 -16.74
CA PHE A 82 -5.79 -19.04 -16.45
C PHE A 82 -6.00 -18.15 -17.68
N GLU A 83 -5.22 -18.38 -18.73
CA GLU A 83 -5.22 -17.54 -19.94
C GLU A 83 -6.54 -17.61 -20.71
N LYS A 84 -7.22 -18.77 -20.70
CA LYS A 84 -8.42 -19.01 -21.51
C LYS A 84 -9.70 -18.51 -20.85
N LYS A 85 -9.78 -18.51 -19.52
CA LYS A 85 -11.04 -18.29 -18.79
C LYS A 85 -10.88 -17.36 -17.59
N ILE A 86 -10.03 -17.73 -16.63
CA ILE A 86 -9.93 -17.02 -15.34
C ILE A 86 -9.50 -15.56 -15.54
N LYS A 87 -8.58 -15.29 -16.47
CA LYS A 87 -8.15 -13.94 -16.83
C LYS A 87 -9.36 -13.04 -17.14
N ILE A 88 -10.18 -13.47 -18.10
CA ILE A 88 -11.35 -12.71 -18.59
C ILE A 88 -12.35 -12.48 -17.45
N GLU A 89 -12.60 -13.52 -16.65
CA GLU A 89 -13.53 -13.43 -15.52
C GLU A 89 -13.06 -12.45 -14.44
N ILE A 90 -11.75 -12.39 -14.13
CA ILE A 90 -11.20 -11.42 -13.17
C ILE A 90 -11.33 -10.00 -13.70
N GLU A 91 -10.96 -9.76 -14.95
CA GLU A 91 -11.05 -8.43 -15.58
C GLU A 91 -12.51 -7.93 -15.56
N GLN A 92 -13.47 -8.82 -15.81
CA GLN A 92 -14.90 -8.52 -15.68
C GLN A 92 -15.33 -8.20 -14.23
N GLU A 93 -14.87 -8.96 -13.24
CA GLU A 93 -15.19 -8.66 -11.82
C GLU A 93 -14.55 -7.35 -11.34
N MET A 94 -13.33 -7.04 -11.77
CA MET A 94 -12.68 -5.74 -11.52
C MET A 94 -13.49 -4.59 -12.14
N GLN A 95 -13.98 -4.77 -13.36
CA GLN A 95 -14.81 -3.77 -14.02
C GLN A 95 -16.13 -3.54 -13.30
N LYS A 96 -16.77 -4.58 -12.75
CA LYS A 96 -18.01 -4.45 -11.96
C LYS A 96 -17.83 -3.57 -10.72
N ILE A 97 -16.67 -3.64 -10.08
CA ILE A 97 -16.31 -2.76 -8.95
C ILE A 97 -15.72 -1.41 -9.41
N LYS A 98 -15.84 -1.07 -10.70
CA LYS A 98 -15.36 0.19 -11.31
C LYS A 98 -13.85 0.38 -11.14
N VAL A 99 -13.08 -0.68 -11.37
CA VAL A 99 -11.61 -0.68 -11.39
C VAL A 99 -11.15 -1.10 -12.78
N HIS A 100 -10.39 -0.23 -13.45
CA HIS A 100 -9.75 -0.57 -14.71
C HIS A 100 -8.56 -1.50 -14.45
N PHE A 101 -8.61 -2.72 -14.95
CA PHE A 101 -7.61 -3.74 -14.67
C PHE A 101 -7.49 -4.72 -15.83
N GLU A 102 -6.27 -5.01 -16.24
CA GLU A 102 -5.95 -5.93 -17.32
C GLU A 102 -4.68 -6.71 -16.99
N PHE A 103 -4.64 -7.99 -17.40
CA PHE A 103 -3.42 -8.79 -17.42
C PHE A 103 -2.73 -8.73 -18.79
N PHE A 104 -1.42 -8.55 -18.76
CA PHE A 104 -0.57 -8.50 -19.95
C PHE A 104 0.69 -9.33 -19.75
N LYS A 105 1.27 -9.83 -20.84
CA LYS A 105 2.59 -10.46 -20.81
C LYS A 105 3.64 -9.36 -20.95
N SER A 106 4.57 -9.31 -20.01
CA SER A 106 5.61 -8.30 -20.00
C SER A 106 6.84 -8.79 -20.76
N ASN A 107 7.21 -8.06 -21.83
CA ASN A 107 8.36 -8.38 -22.67
C ASN A 107 9.69 -8.26 -21.90
N SER A 108 9.77 -7.36 -20.91
CA SER A 108 10.96 -7.15 -20.08
C SER A 108 11.20 -8.28 -19.07
N THR A 109 10.19 -9.10 -18.78
CA THR A 109 10.28 -10.21 -17.81
C THR A 109 10.18 -11.58 -18.49
N GLY A 110 10.56 -11.66 -19.77
CA GLY A 110 10.58 -12.93 -20.52
C GLY A 110 9.20 -13.53 -20.75
N GLY A 111 8.17 -12.69 -20.96
CA GLY A 111 6.80 -13.16 -21.26
C GLY A 111 5.98 -13.59 -20.04
N LYS A 112 6.49 -13.36 -18.82
CA LYS A 112 5.70 -13.56 -17.59
C LYS A 112 4.47 -12.66 -17.55
N TRP A 113 3.40 -13.18 -16.98
CA TRP A 113 2.18 -12.42 -16.71
C TRP A 113 2.45 -11.30 -15.71
N ASN A 114 1.88 -10.15 -16.00
CA ASN A 114 1.86 -8.97 -15.18
C ASN A 114 0.46 -8.32 -15.29
N TRP A 115 0.18 -7.31 -14.49
CA TRP A 115 -1.13 -6.68 -14.42
C TRP A 115 -1.05 -5.17 -14.25
N THR A 116 -2.16 -4.49 -14.53
CA THR A 116 -2.28 -3.04 -14.34
C THR A 116 -1.94 -2.65 -12.90
N SER A 117 -0.98 -1.74 -12.74
CA SER A 117 -0.66 -1.17 -11.42
C SER A 117 -1.83 -0.36 -10.90
N LEU A 118 -2.31 -0.69 -9.69
CA LEU A 118 -3.47 -0.04 -9.09
C LEU A 118 -3.07 1.08 -8.13
N MET A 119 -3.79 2.20 -8.22
CA MET A 119 -3.65 3.33 -7.30
C MET A 119 -4.43 3.09 -6.01
N GLY A 120 -4.15 3.89 -4.97
CA GLY A 120 -4.76 3.76 -3.65
C GLY A 120 -6.30 3.64 -3.64
N PRO A 121 -7.06 4.49 -4.36
CA PRO A 121 -8.51 4.37 -4.42
C PRO A 121 -9.00 3.03 -5.00
N ASP A 122 -8.36 2.53 -6.05
CA ASP A 122 -8.76 1.28 -6.69
C ASP A 122 -8.36 0.07 -5.84
N LYS A 123 -7.17 0.09 -5.23
CA LYS A 123 -6.77 -0.90 -4.22
C LYS A 123 -7.78 -1.02 -3.08
N LYS A 124 -8.37 0.10 -2.61
CA LYS A 124 -9.43 0.07 -1.59
C LYS A 124 -10.65 -0.69 -2.09
N LYS A 125 -11.16 -0.37 -3.28
CA LYS A 125 -12.30 -1.08 -3.86
C LYS A 125 -12.04 -2.58 -4.01
N VAL A 126 -10.84 -2.94 -4.47
CA VAL A 126 -10.44 -4.35 -4.65
C VAL A 126 -10.46 -5.11 -3.33
N VAL A 127 -9.80 -4.59 -2.29
CA VAL A 127 -9.74 -5.28 -0.99
C VAL A 127 -11.08 -5.29 -0.28
N GLU A 128 -11.94 -4.32 -0.54
CA GLU A 128 -13.27 -4.24 0.07
C GLU A 128 -14.31 -5.13 -0.65
N HIS A 129 -14.27 -5.22 -1.98
CA HIS A 129 -15.40 -5.78 -2.76
C HIS A 129 -15.05 -6.94 -3.69
N PHE A 130 -13.78 -7.19 -4.02
CA PHE A 130 -13.44 -8.21 -5.03
C PHE A 130 -13.73 -9.64 -4.49
N PRO A 131 -14.48 -10.49 -5.23
CA PRO A 131 -14.94 -11.78 -4.73
C PRO A 131 -13.89 -12.89 -4.91
N ILE A 132 -12.95 -12.99 -3.97
CA ILE A 132 -11.84 -13.96 -4.03
C ILE A 132 -12.32 -15.42 -4.06
N SER A 133 -13.36 -15.73 -3.29
CA SER A 133 -13.94 -17.09 -3.19
C SER A 133 -14.52 -17.60 -4.51
N LYS A 134 -14.80 -16.72 -5.48
CA LYS A 134 -15.20 -17.11 -6.84
C LYS A 134 -14.07 -17.79 -7.62
N PHE A 135 -12.81 -17.43 -7.34
CA PHE A 135 -11.65 -17.85 -8.12
C PHE A 135 -10.78 -18.91 -7.43
N ILE A 136 -10.89 -19.03 -6.11
CA ILE A 136 -10.24 -20.08 -5.33
C ILE A 136 -11.34 -20.93 -4.70
N SER A 137 -11.42 -22.20 -5.08
CA SER A 137 -12.47 -23.11 -4.64
C SER A 137 -12.28 -23.57 -3.19
N GLY A 138 -13.40 -23.95 -2.56
CA GLY A 138 -13.43 -24.55 -1.23
C GLY A 138 -13.14 -23.59 -0.09
N PHE A 139 -12.93 -24.16 1.10
CA PHE A 139 -12.70 -23.42 2.35
C PHE A 139 -11.56 -22.41 2.24
N ARG A 140 -10.50 -22.73 1.50
CA ARG A 140 -9.35 -21.83 1.29
C ARG A 140 -9.74 -20.49 0.67
N GLY A 141 -10.62 -20.50 -0.34
CA GLY A 141 -11.04 -19.26 -1.00
C GLY A 141 -11.82 -18.34 -0.06
N ILE A 142 -12.68 -18.92 0.79
CA ILE A 142 -13.44 -18.21 1.81
C ILE A 142 -12.49 -17.57 2.84
N GLU A 143 -11.50 -18.33 3.32
CA GLU A 143 -10.53 -17.80 4.29
C GLU A 143 -9.63 -16.72 3.70
N ILE A 144 -9.20 -16.82 2.45
CA ILE A 144 -8.43 -15.74 1.80
C ILE A 144 -9.31 -14.50 1.63
N GLU A 145 -10.57 -14.66 1.22
CA GLU A 145 -11.48 -13.52 1.13
C GLU A 145 -11.65 -12.84 2.49
N LYS A 146 -11.88 -13.63 3.54
CA LYS A 146 -11.96 -13.15 4.92
C LYS A 146 -10.67 -12.43 5.34
N LEU A 147 -9.50 -12.98 5.02
CA LEU A 147 -8.19 -12.36 5.29
C LEU A 147 -8.08 -10.96 4.65
N TRP A 148 -8.60 -10.76 3.44
CA TRP A 148 -8.61 -9.45 2.79
C TRP A 148 -9.56 -8.48 3.48
N ARG A 149 -10.76 -8.93 3.86
CA ARG A 149 -11.73 -8.10 4.61
C ARG A 149 -11.22 -7.73 6.00
N ASP A 150 -10.61 -8.68 6.71
CA ASP A 150 -10.02 -8.47 8.03
C ASP A 150 -8.89 -7.41 7.96
N PHE A 151 -8.03 -7.48 6.95
CA PHE A 151 -7.03 -6.44 6.71
C PHE A 151 -7.66 -5.06 6.47
N PHE A 152 -8.68 -4.98 5.63
CA PHE A 152 -9.37 -3.72 5.34
C PHE A 152 -10.02 -3.13 6.60
N ASN A 153 -10.64 -3.96 7.43
CA ASN A 153 -11.24 -3.54 8.70
C ASN A 153 -10.19 -2.97 9.66
N LEU A 154 -9.03 -3.65 9.80
CA LEU A 154 -7.89 -3.13 10.58
C LEU A 154 -7.40 -1.80 10.02
N TYR A 155 -7.31 -1.67 8.70
CA TYR A 155 -6.94 -0.43 8.04
C TYR A 155 -7.93 0.72 8.31
N GLN A 156 -9.24 0.46 8.39
CA GLN A 156 -10.21 1.50 8.75
C GLN A 156 -10.02 2.02 10.18
N ILE A 157 -9.58 1.16 11.12
CA ILE A 157 -9.26 1.57 12.50
C ILE A 157 -8.13 2.62 12.50
N LEU A 158 -7.09 2.43 11.67
CA LEU A 158 -5.98 3.39 11.55
C LEU A 158 -6.40 4.81 11.17
N ARG A 159 -7.55 4.93 10.50
CA ARG A 159 -8.05 6.20 9.95
C ARG A 159 -8.99 6.93 10.89
N LYS A 160 -9.36 6.33 12.01
CA LYS A 160 -10.21 6.96 13.02
C LYS A 160 -9.52 8.21 13.60
N PRO A 161 -10.27 9.30 13.83
CA PRO A 161 -9.73 10.52 14.44
C PRO A 161 -9.32 10.33 15.91
N VAL A 162 -10.06 9.48 16.61
CA VAL A 162 -9.92 9.22 18.05
C VAL A 162 -10.04 7.71 18.24
N LEU A 163 -9.17 7.16 19.08
CA LEU A 163 -9.12 5.72 19.42
C LEU A 163 -9.17 5.53 20.93
N LEU A 164 -10.03 4.61 21.38
CA LEU A 164 -10.07 4.14 22.76
C LEU A 164 -8.93 3.14 23.03
N ASP A 165 -8.50 2.98 24.29
CA ASP A 165 -7.43 2.01 24.60
C ASP A 165 -7.85 0.59 24.25
N SER A 166 -9.10 0.23 24.51
CA SER A 166 -9.67 -1.07 24.13
C SER A 166 -9.68 -1.30 22.61
N GLU A 167 -9.81 -0.24 21.80
CA GLU A 167 -9.71 -0.35 20.35
C GLU A 167 -8.27 -0.58 19.89
N ILE A 168 -7.29 0.00 20.59
CA ILE A 168 -5.86 -0.21 20.32
C ILE A 168 -5.46 -1.62 20.74
N ASP A 169 -5.91 -2.09 21.92
CA ASP A 169 -5.68 -3.45 22.41
C ASP A 169 -6.25 -4.49 21.43
N LYS A 170 -7.49 -4.25 20.97
CA LYS A 170 -8.13 -5.09 19.98
C LYS A 170 -7.39 -5.06 18.64
N PHE A 171 -6.97 -3.88 18.19
CA PHE A 171 -6.18 -3.75 16.96
C PHE A 171 -4.88 -4.56 17.05
N GLU A 172 -4.15 -4.48 18.16
CA GLU A 172 -2.93 -5.26 18.37
C GLU A 172 -3.19 -6.76 18.25
N TYR A 173 -4.21 -7.25 18.97
CA TYR A 173 -4.59 -8.66 18.95
C TYR A 173 -4.99 -9.13 17.54
N ASP A 174 -5.89 -8.39 16.90
CA ASP A 174 -6.44 -8.72 15.59
C ASP A 174 -5.35 -8.62 14.50
N ALA A 175 -4.45 -7.64 14.55
CA ALA A 175 -3.36 -7.49 13.58
C ALA A 175 -2.31 -8.61 13.70
N LYS A 176 -1.95 -9.02 14.92
CA LYS A 176 -1.07 -10.18 15.14
C LYS A 176 -1.72 -11.46 14.63
N ASN A 177 -2.99 -11.68 14.96
CA ASN A 177 -3.74 -12.83 14.45
C ASN A 177 -3.88 -12.83 12.94
N TRP A 178 -4.07 -11.67 12.32
CA TRP A 178 -4.14 -11.55 10.88
C TRP A 178 -2.85 -12.04 10.20
N VAL A 179 -1.67 -11.72 10.74
CA VAL A 179 -0.39 -12.26 10.22
C VAL A 179 -0.27 -13.77 10.47
N ARG A 180 -0.72 -14.28 11.63
CA ARG A 180 -0.76 -15.73 11.89
C ARG A 180 -1.64 -16.45 10.86
N THR A 181 -2.84 -15.95 10.59
CA THR A 181 -3.76 -16.49 9.59
C THR A 181 -3.15 -16.43 8.19
N PHE A 182 -2.54 -15.30 7.81
CA PHE A 182 -1.88 -15.14 6.52
C PHE A 182 -0.87 -16.26 6.25
N CYS A 183 -0.06 -16.62 7.25
CA CYS A 183 0.98 -17.64 7.12
C CYS A 183 0.60 -19.02 7.72
N GLN A 184 -0.70 -19.29 7.88
CA GLN A 184 -1.19 -20.56 8.41
C GLN A 184 -0.71 -21.70 7.52
N ALA A 185 -0.03 -22.67 8.13
CA ALA A 185 0.47 -23.84 7.44
C ALA A 185 -0.67 -24.79 7.07
N THR A 186 -0.45 -25.61 6.05
CA THR A 186 -1.35 -26.72 5.75
C THR A 186 -1.36 -27.70 6.91
N GLU A 187 -2.54 -28.01 7.42
CA GLU A 187 -2.77 -28.97 8.48
C GLU A 187 -3.26 -30.31 7.89
N GLY A 188 -2.82 -31.41 8.48
CA GLY A 188 -3.18 -32.77 8.05
C GLY A 188 -2.15 -33.45 7.13
N THR A 189 -2.34 -34.75 6.92
CA THR A 189 -1.46 -35.56 6.07
C THR A 189 -1.62 -35.18 4.59
N PRO A 190 -0.52 -35.13 3.81
CA PRO A 190 -0.59 -34.88 2.37
C PRO A 190 -1.57 -35.83 1.68
N ASN A 191 -2.43 -35.30 0.83
CA ASN A 191 -3.44 -36.05 0.06
C ASN A 191 -4.57 -36.71 0.90
N SER A 192 -4.74 -36.32 2.16
CA SER A 192 -5.91 -36.73 2.95
C SER A 192 -7.13 -35.86 2.64
N VAL A 193 -8.33 -36.46 2.70
CA VAL A 193 -9.62 -35.76 2.58
C VAL A 193 -9.80 -34.69 3.67
N ILE A 194 -9.12 -34.85 4.82
CA ILE A 194 -9.18 -33.94 5.98
C ILE A 194 -8.11 -32.84 5.90
N GLN A 195 -7.29 -32.80 4.84
CA GLN A 195 -6.24 -31.79 4.70
C GLN A 195 -6.84 -30.38 4.63
N LYS A 196 -6.47 -29.53 5.59
CA LYS A 196 -6.84 -28.12 5.60
C LYS A 196 -5.70 -27.32 4.96
N PRO A 197 -5.85 -26.85 3.71
CA PRO A 197 -4.78 -26.15 3.03
C PRO A 197 -4.45 -24.83 3.74
N GLY A 198 -3.16 -24.55 3.88
CA GLY A 198 -2.67 -23.25 4.37
C GLY A 198 -2.99 -22.11 3.40
N LEU A 199 -2.79 -20.88 3.85
CA LEU A 199 -3.04 -19.69 3.04
C LEU A 199 -1.81 -19.32 2.22
N TYR A 200 -0.82 -18.70 2.86
CA TYR A 200 0.44 -18.26 2.22
C TYR A 200 1.65 -18.65 3.05
N ARG A 201 2.86 -18.44 2.52
CA ARG A 201 4.09 -18.90 3.16
C ARG A 201 4.58 -17.85 4.16
N LYS A 202 5.28 -18.31 5.19
CA LYS A 202 5.96 -17.45 6.17
C LYS A 202 6.96 -16.47 5.52
N GLN A 203 7.59 -16.87 4.42
CA GLN A 203 8.53 -16.04 3.67
C GLN A 203 7.86 -14.87 2.93
N ASP A 204 6.56 -14.99 2.65
CA ASP A 204 5.77 -13.95 1.96
C ASP A 204 5.40 -12.80 2.93
N VAL A 205 5.66 -12.94 4.24
CA VAL A 205 5.47 -11.85 5.23
C VAL A 205 6.52 -10.75 5.04
N THR A 206 6.06 -9.57 4.64
CA THR A 206 6.92 -8.43 4.31
C THR A 206 7.29 -7.57 5.53
N PRO A 207 8.32 -6.70 5.42
CA PRO A 207 8.60 -5.68 6.42
C PRO A 207 7.38 -4.83 6.83
N TYR A 208 6.52 -4.48 5.86
CA TYR A 208 5.33 -3.68 6.12
C TYR A 208 4.30 -4.44 6.97
N MET A 209 4.10 -5.74 6.72
CA MET A 209 3.23 -6.58 7.56
C MET A 209 3.78 -6.72 8.98
N HIS A 210 5.09 -6.88 9.13
CA HIS A 210 5.73 -6.90 10.46
C HIS A 210 5.52 -5.57 11.20
N VAL A 211 5.79 -4.43 10.55
CA VAL A 211 5.57 -3.10 11.15
C VAL A 211 4.11 -2.91 11.53
N PHE A 212 3.19 -3.32 10.66
CA PHE A 212 1.75 -3.23 10.89
C PHE A 212 1.30 -3.98 12.15
N ALA A 213 1.73 -5.23 12.34
CA ALA A 213 1.28 -6.05 13.45
C ALA A 213 2.04 -5.79 14.77
N GLN A 214 3.34 -5.48 14.71
CA GLN A 214 4.19 -5.40 15.91
C GLN A 214 4.38 -3.98 16.45
N HIS A 215 4.25 -2.95 15.59
CA HIS A 215 4.69 -1.60 15.95
C HIS A 215 3.58 -0.55 15.89
N VAL A 216 2.63 -0.68 14.97
CA VAL A 216 1.59 0.35 14.76
C VAL A 216 0.76 0.64 16.01
N HIS A 217 0.40 -0.38 16.79
CA HIS A 217 -0.35 -0.17 18.05
C HIS A 217 0.44 0.66 19.07
N GLN A 218 1.77 0.52 19.12
CA GLN A 218 2.63 1.30 20.03
C GLN A 218 2.60 2.78 19.65
N PHE A 219 2.67 3.07 18.34
CA PHE A 219 2.51 4.42 17.82
C PHE A 219 1.11 4.99 18.06
N MET A 220 0.05 4.18 17.97
CA MET A 220 -1.30 4.63 18.34
C MET A 220 -1.35 5.11 19.79
N ARG A 221 -0.77 4.35 20.74
CA ARG A 221 -0.72 4.75 22.17
C ARG A 221 0.08 6.04 22.37
N GLN A 222 1.28 6.10 21.78
CA GLN A 222 2.16 7.26 21.89
C GLN A 222 1.50 8.53 21.33
N LEU A 223 0.85 8.44 20.16
CA LEU A 223 0.17 9.58 19.55
C LEU A 223 -1.06 9.99 20.33
N LYS A 224 -1.83 9.02 20.84
CA LYS A 224 -3.01 9.29 21.69
C LYS A 224 -2.64 10.10 22.93
N GLN A 225 -1.53 9.78 23.60
CA GLN A 225 -1.04 10.55 24.76
C GLN A 225 -0.76 12.02 24.42
N LYS A 226 -0.44 12.32 23.15
CA LYS A 226 -0.18 13.68 22.64
C LYS A 226 -1.43 14.33 22.04
N ASN A 227 -2.62 13.74 22.17
CA ASN A 227 -3.86 14.14 21.48
C ASN A 227 -3.72 14.17 19.95
N LEU A 228 -2.92 13.25 19.39
CA LEU A 228 -2.68 13.08 17.96
C LEU A 228 -3.20 11.72 17.49
N ALA A 229 -3.43 11.61 16.17
CA ALA A 229 -3.84 10.37 15.52
C ALA A 229 -2.90 10.02 14.37
N LEU A 230 -2.72 8.73 14.11
CA LEU A 230 -1.83 8.23 13.06
C LEU A 230 -2.17 8.82 11.68
N ARG A 231 -3.46 8.98 11.39
CA ARG A 231 -3.95 9.56 10.12
C ARG A 231 -3.39 10.95 9.80
N PHE A 232 -3.00 11.74 10.81
CA PHE A 232 -2.46 13.08 10.60
C PHE A 232 -1.06 13.06 9.98
N PHE A 233 -0.35 11.95 10.12
CA PHE A 233 0.99 11.73 9.59
C PHE A 233 0.98 10.97 8.25
N SER A 234 -0.20 10.73 7.67
CA SER A 234 -0.34 10.09 6.36
C SER A 234 0.21 10.98 5.24
N THR A 235 1.01 10.39 4.35
CA THR A 235 1.55 11.09 3.17
C THR A 235 0.55 11.23 2.03
N SER A 236 -0.68 10.74 2.20
CA SER A 236 -1.73 10.75 1.16
C SER A 236 -1.99 12.12 0.54
N SER A 237 -1.92 13.19 1.32
CA SER A 237 -2.08 14.56 0.81
C SER A 237 -0.92 14.98 -0.09
N LEU A 238 0.31 14.57 0.24
CA LEU A 238 1.51 14.83 -0.55
C LEU A 238 1.46 14.06 -1.87
N GLU A 239 1.10 12.78 -1.81
CA GLU A 239 0.94 11.93 -3.01
C GLU A 239 -0.15 12.46 -3.95
N LYS A 240 -1.28 12.91 -3.41
CA LYS A 240 -2.34 13.54 -4.20
C LYS A 240 -1.87 14.84 -4.86
N LYS A 241 -1.10 15.66 -4.14
CA LYS A 241 -0.52 16.89 -4.69
C LYS A 241 0.45 16.57 -5.82
N ASN A 242 1.35 15.62 -5.61
CA ASN A 242 2.29 15.16 -6.62
C ASN A 242 1.57 14.61 -7.86
N HIS A 243 0.56 13.77 -7.67
CA HIS A 243 -0.25 13.24 -8.77
C HIS A 243 -0.95 14.35 -9.57
N ASN A 244 -1.52 15.36 -8.90
CA ASN A 244 -2.12 16.49 -9.58
C ASN A 244 -1.09 17.30 -10.37
N HIS A 245 0.12 17.49 -9.82
CA HIS A 245 1.21 18.18 -10.52
C HIS A 245 1.64 17.40 -11.77
N VAL A 246 1.87 16.09 -11.64
CA VAL A 246 2.16 15.21 -12.78
C VAL A 246 1.06 15.32 -13.83
N ARG A 247 -0.20 15.18 -13.43
CA ARG A 247 -1.34 15.24 -14.37
C ARG A 247 -1.45 16.58 -15.09
N LEU A 248 -1.34 17.69 -14.37
CA LEU A 248 -1.57 19.04 -14.91
C LEU A 248 -0.41 19.56 -15.76
N PHE A 249 0.82 19.27 -15.35
CA PHE A 249 2.02 19.88 -15.95
C PHE A 249 2.81 18.89 -16.82
N PHE A 250 2.71 17.59 -16.56
CA PHE A 250 3.48 16.56 -17.27
C PHE A 250 2.59 15.63 -18.12
N GLY A 251 1.29 15.53 -17.82
CA GLY A 251 0.34 14.68 -18.55
C GLY A 251 0.06 15.10 -19.99
N GLY A 252 0.54 16.28 -20.41
CA GLY A 252 0.50 16.75 -21.81
C GLY A 252 1.87 16.76 -22.52
N THR A 253 2.96 16.43 -21.84
CA THR A 253 4.34 16.55 -22.38
C THR A 253 5.03 15.20 -22.46
N THR A 254 4.56 14.36 -23.36
CA THR A 254 5.32 13.24 -23.96
C THR A 254 4.66 13.04 -25.32
N MET A 255 5.11 13.70 -26.38
CA MET A 255 5.97 13.12 -27.43
C MET A 255 6.37 14.23 -28.43
N GLY A 256 6.98 15.32 -27.99
CA GLY A 256 7.34 16.40 -28.93
C GLY A 256 7.87 17.69 -28.32
N GLY A 257 8.81 17.59 -27.36
CA GLY A 257 9.66 18.71 -26.88
C GLY A 257 9.06 20.10 -27.04
N GLY A 258 8.07 20.45 -26.21
CA GLY A 258 7.49 21.79 -26.23
C GLY A 258 8.52 22.83 -25.77
N ILE A 259 8.88 23.76 -26.65
CA ILE A 259 9.77 24.89 -26.37
C ILE A 259 8.98 25.97 -25.61
N GLU A 260 8.45 25.65 -24.43
CA GLU A 260 7.93 26.70 -23.54
C GLU A 260 9.13 27.44 -22.92
N LYS A 261 9.15 28.78 -23.06
CA LYS A 261 10.23 29.64 -22.52
C LYS A 261 10.37 29.58 -20.99
N LYS A 262 9.39 29.04 -20.26
CA LYS A 262 9.35 28.98 -18.79
C LYS A 262 9.48 27.54 -18.32
N SER A 263 10.25 27.33 -17.25
CA SER A 263 10.42 26.00 -16.67
C SER A 263 9.11 25.48 -16.08
N VAL A 264 8.95 24.15 -16.03
CA VAL A 264 7.81 23.51 -15.37
C VAL A 264 7.71 23.90 -13.89
N VAL A 265 8.86 24.12 -13.24
CA VAL A 265 8.92 24.63 -11.85
C VAL A 265 8.26 26.00 -11.73
N HIS A 266 8.53 26.92 -12.67
CA HIS A 266 7.88 28.22 -12.68
C HIS A 266 6.36 28.09 -12.89
N ASN A 267 5.92 27.19 -13.79
CA ASN A 267 4.49 26.96 -14.03
C ASN A 267 3.77 26.40 -12.79
N ILE A 268 4.38 25.44 -12.09
CA ILE A 268 3.87 24.91 -10.82
C ILE A 268 3.78 26.02 -9.78
N MET A 269 4.87 26.77 -9.58
CA MET A 269 4.93 27.84 -8.57
C MET A 269 3.89 28.94 -8.84
N SER A 270 3.74 29.37 -10.10
CA SER A 270 2.74 30.37 -10.49
C SER A 270 1.31 29.87 -10.25
N PHE A 271 1.02 28.61 -10.58
CA PHE A 271 -0.28 28.00 -10.32
C PHE A 271 -0.58 27.93 -8.82
N GLU A 272 0.36 27.41 -8.01
CA GLU A 272 0.20 27.28 -6.56
C GLU A 272 0.02 28.64 -5.89
N ASN A 273 0.84 29.64 -6.25
CA ASN A 273 0.71 31.01 -5.74
C ASN A 273 -0.66 31.61 -6.07
N ARG A 274 -1.17 31.36 -7.28
CA ARG A 274 -2.50 31.81 -7.70
C ARG A 274 -3.62 31.11 -6.91
N GLN A 275 -3.49 29.80 -6.63
CA GLN A 275 -4.44 29.08 -5.77
C GLN A 275 -4.45 29.65 -4.35
N LEU A 276 -3.29 29.95 -3.78
CA LEU A 276 -3.16 30.57 -2.46
C LEU A 276 -3.80 31.97 -2.43
N PHE A 277 -3.54 32.79 -3.45
CA PHE A 277 -4.15 34.11 -3.57
C PHE A 277 -5.68 34.04 -3.57
N TYR A 278 -6.28 33.14 -4.37
CA TYR A 278 -7.74 32.99 -4.38
C TYR A 278 -8.31 32.50 -3.05
N LEU A 279 -7.59 31.62 -2.35
CA LEU A 279 -7.99 31.12 -1.04
C LEU A 279 -8.00 32.25 0.00
N ILE A 280 -6.95 33.06 0.04
CA ILE A 280 -6.80 34.19 0.97
C ILE A 280 -7.88 35.25 0.71
N ASN A 281 -8.14 35.55 -0.57
CA ASN A 281 -9.06 36.62 -0.98
C ASN A 281 -10.51 36.15 -1.17
N LYS A 282 -10.86 34.93 -0.76
CA LYS A 282 -12.20 34.32 -0.89
C LYS A 282 -12.81 34.48 -2.30
N THR A 283 -11.99 34.46 -3.34
CA THR A 283 -12.45 34.66 -4.72
C THR A 283 -13.12 33.37 -5.23
N PRO A 284 -14.33 33.42 -5.81
CA PRO A 284 -15.01 32.22 -6.33
C PRO A 284 -14.17 31.49 -7.39
N LYS A 285 -14.04 30.17 -7.25
CA LYS A 285 -13.28 29.33 -8.18
C LYS A 285 -14.09 29.03 -9.43
N GLU A 286 -13.95 29.81 -10.50
CA GLU A 286 -14.25 29.31 -11.86
C GLU A 286 -12.96 28.72 -12.46
N LEU A 287 -12.64 27.48 -12.11
CA LEU A 287 -11.60 26.73 -12.80
C LEU A 287 -12.23 25.54 -13.51
N LYS A 288 -12.54 25.71 -14.80
CA LYS A 288 -12.67 24.57 -15.71
C LYS A 288 -11.29 23.91 -15.76
N VAL A 289 -11.12 22.80 -15.03
CA VAL A 289 -9.91 21.96 -15.04
C VAL A 289 -9.78 21.33 -16.43
N ARG A 290 -9.19 22.08 -17.37
CA ARG A 290 -8.70 21.56 -18.64
C ARG A 290 -7.18 21.62 -18.60
N ASN A 291 -6.53 20.64 -19.23
CA ASN A 291 -5.06 20.61 -19.38
C ASN A 291 -4.55 21.98 -19.80
N ILE A 292 -3.68 22.60 -19.01
CA ILE A 292 -3.15 23.94 -19.29
C ILE A 292 -2.45 23.96 -20.67
N ASN A 293 -1.87 22.83 -21.07
CA ASN A 293 -1.19 22.66 -22.36
C ASN A 293 -2.11 22.24 -23.52
N SER A 294 -3.41 21.98 -23.29
CA SER A 294 -4.33 21.57 -24.36
C SER A 294 -4.71 22.70 -25.32
N ASN A 295 -4.54 23.96 -24.90
CA ASN A 295 -4.88 25.14 -25.71
C ASN A 295 -3.83 25.49 -26.79
N ASN A 296 -2.62 24.92 -26.74
CA ASN A 296 -1.57 25.23 -27.72
C ASN A 296 -1.70 24.47 -29.05
N LYS A 297 -2.70 23.59 -29.22
CA LYS A 297 -2.91 22.82 -30.47
C LYS A 297 -3.85 23.46 -31.50
N ARG A 298 -4.40 24.66 -31.27
CA ARG A 298 -5.41 25.29 -32.16
C ARG A 298 -4.92 26.46 -33.02
N LYS A 299 -3.62 26.69 -33.15
CA LYS A 299 -3.10 27.71 -34.07
C LYS A 299 -1.92 27.20 -34.88
N SER A 300 -2.22 26.38 -35.87
CA SER A 300 -1.38 26.15 -37.06
C SER A 300 -2.23 25.46 -38.12
N ASN A 301 -3.06 26.26 -38.80
CA ASN A 301 -3.44 26.03 -40.20
C ASN A 301 -2.91 27.23 -40.97
#